data_AF-A0A5C6DCX5-F1
#
_entry.id   AF-A0A5C6DCX5-F1
#
_cell.length_a   1.000
_cell.length_b   1.000
_cell.length_c   1.000
_cell.angle_alpha   90.00
_cell.angle_beta   90.00
_cell.angle_gamma   90.00
#
_symmetry.space_group_name_H-M   'P 1'
#
loop_
_entity.id
_entity.type
_entity.pdbx_description
1 polymer ?
#
loop_
_entity_poly.entity_id
_entity_poly.type
_entity_poly.pdbx_seq_one_letter_code
_entity_poly.pdbx_strand_id
1 'polypeptide(L)'
;MKYEIKKLEEREVKDTLTLFRSIVDELHADSSKAERSRYKATHSASKVRKLLHDKDSVYLVGKLGDEIISFMFALVADGIGNIHWSGVKAEHRKEGYARLLLEKTINIFKKKSCHEARVFIYPEAEGAYKLFKSFDFEEKSYIDEQFFGISIILMEKQLAPVPLKKIAKKVILTGEAGQGIKLMAHTLGNILAKMGKEVSLNIIYGAAVRGGEITAELIYSDEKIETPFFEKADVGVCLSKSRKEMINAKELIVEATAYDSDLIHPIPDVMPFAQIAMDQFHSHVFVNMIALGRLLSIIGIKIEKVDFESEFQSRFLEENTRAVKFGYTYQD
;
A
#
# COMPACT_ATOMS: atom_id res chain seq x y z
N MET A 1 31.60 -18.86 3.67
CA MET A 1 30.34 -19.43 4.22
C MET A 1 29.30 -19.43 3.11
N LYS A 2 28.38 -20.40 3.08
CA LYS A 2 27.37 -20.48 2.03
C LYS A 2 26.26 -19.46 2.31
N TYR A 3 25.85 -18.71 1.29
CA TYR A 3 24.71 -17.82 1.37
C TYR A 3 23.41 -18.58 1.16
N GLU A 4 22.46 -18.40 2.07
CA GLU A 4 21.18 -19.09 2.03
C GLU A 4 20.02 -18.10 2.15
N ILE A 5 19.01 -18.26 1.28
CA ILE A 5 17.78 -17.46 1.32
C ILE A 5 16.65 -18.33 1.87
N LYS A 6 15.94 -17.81 2.87
CA LYS A 6 14.76 -18.46 3.43
C LYS A 6 13.66 -17.46 3.77
N LYS A 7 12.46 -17.99 4.05
CA LYS A 7 11.36 -17.19 4.61
C LYS A 7 11.78 -16.70 6.01
N LEU A 8 11.48 -15.44 6.33
CA LEU A 8 11.72 -14.87 7.64
C LEU A 8 10.95 -15.67 8.70
N GLU A 9 11.65 -16.06 9.77
CA GLU A 9 11.06 -16.77 10.91
C GLU A 9 10.90 -15.81 12.11
N GLU A 10 10.02 -16.16 13.04
CA GLU A 10 9.72 -15.31 14.20
C GLU A 10 10.97 -14.97 15.04
N ARG A 11 11.85 -15.96 15.24
CA ARG A 11 13.12 -15.79 15.98
C ARG A 11 14.08 -14.78 15.33
N GLU A 12 13.93 -14.54 14.03
CA GLU A 12 14.81 -13.70 13.21
C GLU A 12 14.28 -12.28 13.04
N VAL A 13 13.05 -12.00 13.49
CA VAL A 13 12.40 -10.69 13.30
C VAL A 13 13.22 -9.57 13.93
N LYS A 14 13.78 -9.79 15.12
CA LYS A 14 14.54 -8.76 15.84
C LYS A 14 15.80 -8.35 15.09
N ASP A 15 16.56 -9.32 14.61
CA ASP A 15 17.84 -9.09 13.93
C ASP A 15 17.59 -8.49 12.53
N THR A 16 16.59 -9.00 11.81
CA THR A 16 16.15 -8.43 10.55
C THR A 16 15.71 -6.97 10.69
N LEU A 17 14.94 -6.65 11.73
CA LEU A 17 14.50 -5.27 11.99
C LEU A 17 15.64 -4.36 12.43
N THR A 18 16.71 -4.91 13.00
CA THR A 18 17.92 -4.14 13.31
C THR A 18 18.61 -3.71 12.02
N LEU A 19 18.77 -4.63 11.06
CA LEU A 19 19.30 -4.32 9.73
C LEU A 19 18.40 -3.37 8.93
N PHE A 20 17.07 -3.57 8.96
CA PHE A 20 16.12 -2.65 8.34
C PHE A 20 16.27 -1.23 8.89
N ARG A 21 16.32 -1.07 10.21
CA ARG A 21 16.45 0.25 10.86
C ARG A 21 17.75 0.95 10.51
N SER A 22 18.87 0.23 10.42
CA SER A 22 20.15 0.82 10.02
C SER A 22 20.12 1.31 8.58
N ILE A 23 19.43 0.60 7.68
CA ILE A 23 19.27 1.02 6.29
C ILE A 23 18.35 2.25 6.19
N VAL A 24 17.28 2.31 6.98
CA VAL A 24 16.45 3.53 7.09
C VAL A 24 17.29 4.71 7.57
N ASP A 25 18.16 4.52 8.57
CA ASP A 25 19.02 5.59 9.07
C ASP A 25 20.03 6.08 8.02
N GLU A 26 20.52 5.18 7.16
CA GLU A 26 21.43 5.51 6.07
C GLU A 26 20.73 6.24 4.93
N LEU A 27 19.61 5.70 4.42
CA LEU A 27 18.89 6.28 3.29
C LEU A 27 18.26 7.64 3.63
N HIS A 28 17.87 7.84 4.88
CA HIS A 28 17.22 9.06 5.37
C HIS A 28 18.12 9.83 6.35
N ALA A 29 19.44 9.82 6.09
CA ALA A 29 20.44 10.46 6.95
C ALA A 29 20.20 11.97 7.10
N ASP A 30 19.75 12.62 6.03
CA ASP A 30 19.47 14.05 5.98
C ASP A 30 18.08 14.42 6.55
N SER A 31 17.22 13.43 6.78
CA SER A 31 15.89 13.64 7.36
C SER A 31 15.93 13.83 8.88
N SER A 32 14.88 14.44 9.42
CA SER A 32 14.69 14.60 10.86
C SER A 32 14.56 13.25 11.58
N LYS A 33 14.85 13.24 12.89
CA LYS A 33 14.64 12.07 13.74
C LYS A 33 13.18 11.60 13.73
N ALA A 34 12.22 12.53 13.62
CA ALA A 34 10.80 12.22 13.55
C ALA A 34 10.45 11.49 12.25
N GLU A 35 11.00 11.92 11.10
CA GLU A 35 10.84 11.24 9.80
C GLU A 35 11.42 9.83 9.80
N ARG A 36 12.67 9.68 10.25
CA ARG A 36 13.28 8.35 10.38
C ARG A 36 12.48 7.43 11.29
N SER A 37 11.92 7.96 12.38
CA SER A 37 11.07 7.17 13.28
C SER A 37 9.77 6.72 12.61
N ARG A 38 9.18 7.55 11.73
CA ARG A 38 8.01 7.18 10.92
C ARG A 38 8.31 6.05 9.95
N TYR A 39 9.42 6.12 9.20
CA TYR A 39 9.85 5.02 8.33
C TYR A 39 10.06 3.72 9.11
N LYS A 40 10.72 3.79 10.28
CA LYS A 40 10.92 2.60 11.14
C LYS A 40 9.62 2.02 11.69
N ALA A 41 8.59 2.85 11.88
CA ALA A 41 7.28 2.43 12.37
C ALA A 41 6.43 1.71 11.31
N THR A 42 6.78 1.81 10.02
CA THR A 42 6.12 1.04 8.95
C THR A 42 6.26 -0.47 9.20
N HIS A 43 7.44 -0.92 9.67
CA HIS A 43 7.76 -2.31 9.96
C HIS A 43 8.12 -2.50 11.45
N SER A 44 7.15 -2.28 12.34
CA SER A 44 7.31 -2.61 13.76
C SER A 44 7.38 -4.13 13.97
N ALA A 45 7.98 -4.58 15.09
CA ALA A 45 8.07 -6.00 15.40
C ALA A 45 6.70 -6.68 15.51
N SER A 46 5.68 -5.97 16.00
CA SER A 46 4.30 -6.49 16.03
C SER A 46 3.71 -6.66 14.64
N LYS A 47 3.87 -5.65 13.75
CA LYS A 47 3.39 -5.72 12.37
C LYS A 47 4.07 -6.82 11.57
N VAL A 48 5.39 -6.91 11.64
CA VAL A 48 6.15 -7.96 10.93
C VAL A 48 5.73 -9.34 11.42
N ARG A 49 5.61 -9.57 12.74
CA ARG A 49 5.15 -10.87 13.27
C ARG A 49 3.77 -11.25 12.76
N LYS A 50 2.82 -10.31 12.71
CA LYS A 50 1.48 -10.55 12.14
C LYS A 50 1.57 -10.99 10.68
N LEU A 51 2.40 -10.31 9.88
CA LEU A 51 2.57 -10.61 8.46
C LEU A 51 3.31 -11.91 8.16
N LEU A 52 4.09 -12.48 9.09
CA LEU A 52 4.76 -13.77 8.89
C LEU A 52 3.78 -14.92 8.58
N HIS A 53 2.58 -14.84 9.16
CA HIS A 53 1.50 -15.82 8.99
C HIS A 53 0.58 -15.49 7.82
N ASP A 54 0.70 -14.31 7.23
CA ASP A 54 -0.05 -13.94 6.05
C ASP A 54 0.41 -14.80 4.87
N LYS A 55 -0.54 -15.40 4.16
CA LYS A 55 -0.25 -16.19 2.97
C LYS A 55 0.30 -15.31 1.86
N ASP A 56 -0.06 -14.03 1.82
CA ASP A 56 0.27 -13.09 0.76
C ASP A 56 1.56 -12.30 1.04
N SER A 57 2.17 -12.49 2.21
CA SER A 57 3.51 -11.97 2.50
C SER A 57 4.63 -12.79 1.87
N VAL A 58 5.64 -12.06 1.38
CA VAL A 58 6.89 -12.59 0.83
C VAL A 58 8.04 -11.93 1.58
N TYR A 59 8.23 -12.36 2.83
CA TYR A 59 9.28 -11.84 3.71
C TYR A 59 10.44 -12.82 3.71
N LEU A 60 11.56 -12.41 3.12
CA LEU A 60 12.76 -13.22 2.94
C LEU A 60 13.94 -12.62 3.70
N VAL A 61 14.81 -13.50 4.18
CA VAL A 61 16.13 -13.15 4.70
C VAL A 61 17.21 -13.94 3.99
N GLY A 62 18.36 -13.30 3.77
CA GLY A 62 19.57 -13.94 3.30
C GLY A 62 20.61 -13.99 4.40
N LYS A 63 21.22 -15.17 4.57
CA LYS A 63 22.14 -15.46 5.68
C LYS A 63 23.49 -15.94 5.19
N LEU A 64 24.55 -15.55 5.90
CA LEU A 64 25.86 -16.19 5.83
C LEU A 64 26.10 -16.91 7.17
N GLY A 65 25.88 -18.24 7.18
CA GLY A 65 25.79 -18.99 8.43
C GLY A 65 24.59 -18.54 9.27
N ASP A 66 24.82 -18.13 10.51
CA ASP A 66 23.74 -17.67 11.40
C ASP A 66 23.42 -16.18 11.28
N GLU A 67 24.30 -15.40 10.64
CA GLU A 67 24.13 -13.96 10.50
C GLU A 67 23.16 -13.60 9.37
N ILE A 68 22.22 -12.70 9.67
CA ILE A 68 21.33 -12.10 8.66
C ILE A 68 22.04 -10.92 8.02
N ILE A 69 22.34 -11.05 6.74
CA ILE A 69 23.07 -10.03 5.98
C ILE A 69 22.20 -9.29 4.96
N SER A 70 20.99 -9.79 4.69
CA SER A 70 20.08 -9.19 3.74
C SER A 70 18.63 -9.57 4.01
N PHE A 71 17.69 -8.74 3.54
CA PHE A 71 16.27 -9.00 3.65
C PHE A 71 15.49 -8.43 2.44
N MET A 72 14.28 -8.94 2.24
CA MET A 72 13.30 -8.41 1.31
C MET A 72 11.89 -8.57 1.88
N PHE A 73 11.17 -7.46 2.00
CA PHE A 73 9.77 -7.38 2.43
C PHE A 73 8.91 -7.04 1.21
N ALA A 74 8.00 -7.95 0.91
CA ALA A 74 7.05 -7.80 -0.18
C ALA A 74 5.68 -8.36 0.21
N LEU A 75 4.63 -7.83 -0.41
CA LEU A 75 3.25 -8.30 -0.29
C LEU A 75 2.67 -8.57 -1.68
N VAL A 76 1.80 -9.57 -1.77
CA VAL A 76 1.01 -9.83 -2.97
C VAL A 76 -0.41 -9.34 -2.74
N ALA A 77 -0.88 -8.43 -3.58
CA ALA A 77 -2.24 -7.95 -3.56
C ALA A 77 -2.77 -7.93 -4.99
N ASP A 78 -3.96 -8.49 -5.21
CA ASP A 78 -4.62 -8.54 -6.52
C ASP A 78 -3.77 -9.08 -7.71
N GLY A 79 -2.89 -10.05 -7.44
CA GLY A 79 -1.98 -10.57 -8.46
C GLY A 79 -0.85 -9.60 -8.84
N ILE A 80 -0.59 -8.59 -8.02
CA ILE A 80 0.56 -7.68 -8.10
C ILE A 80 1.48 -7.99 -6.93
N GLY A 81 2.76 -8.24 -7.21
CA GLY A 81 3.81 -8.38 -6.21
C GLY A 81 4.46 -7.03 -5.89
N ASN A 82 4.12 -6.44 -4.74
CA ASN A 82 4.66 -5.17 -4.28
C ASN A 82 5.89 -5.41 -3.41
N ILE A 83 7.05 -4.90 -3.84
CA ILE A 83 8.30 -4.90 -3.06
C ILE A 83 8.35 -3.59 -2.30
N HIS A 84 8.24 -3.66 -0.98
CA HIS A 84 8.21 -2.47 -0.11
C HIS A 84 9.60 -2.09 0.37
N TRP A 85 10.35 -3.05 0.91
CA TRP A 85 11.69 -2.79 1.44
C TRP A 85 12.65 -3.92 1.12
N SER A 86 13.88 -3.55 0.78
CA SER A 86 14.96 -4.53 0.64
C SER A 86 16.27 -3.92 1.11
N GLY A 87 17.20 -4.78 1.51
CA GLY A 87 18.42 -4.32 2.11
C GLY A 87 19.52 -5.37 2.13
N VAL A 88 20.76 -4.89 2.01
CA VAL A 88 21.97 -5.68 2.22
C VAL A 88 22.88 -4.89 3.16
N LYS A 89 23.42 -5.58 4.16
CA LYS A 89 24.39 -5.06 5.12
C LYS A 89 25.57 -4.42 4.37
N ALA A 90 26.07 -3.28 4.88
CA ALA A 90 26.99 -2.42 4.14
C ALA A 90 28.26 -3.14 3.66
N GLU A 91 28.86 -3.96 4.52
CA GLU A 91 30.04 -4.75 4.22
C GLU A 91 29.83 -5.84 3.15
N HIS A 92 28.58 -6.23 2.88
CA HIS A 92 28.21 -7.29 1.94
C HIS A 92 27.59 -6.80 0.64
N ARG A 93 27.64 -5.48 0.39
CA ARG A 93 27.15 -4.89 -0.85
C ARG A 93 28.08 -5.21 -2.01
N LYS A 94 27.53 -5.21 -3.23
CA LYS A 94 28.24 -5.55 -4.48
C LYS A 94 28.74 -7.01 -4.56
N GLU A 95 28.40 -7.86 -3.60
CA GLU A 95 28.65 -9.32 -3.65
C GLU A 95 27.53 -10.11 -4.35
N GLY A 96 26.45 -9.45 -4.80
CA GLY A 96 25.35 -10.09 -5.54
C GLY A 96 24.18 -10.60 -4.71
N TYR A 97 24.20 -10.47 -3.37
CA TYR A 97 23.12 -10.96 -2.51
C TYR A 97 21.75 -10.32 -2.78
N ALA A 98 21.71 -9.04 -3.14
CA ALA A 98 20.47 -8.35 -3.53
C ALA A 98 19.87 -8.95 -4.82
N ARG A 99 20.72 -9.32 -5.79
CA ARG A 99 20.33 -10.00 -7.04
C ARG A 99 19.69 -11.35 -6.74
N LEU A 100 20.32 -12.15 -5.88
CA LEU A 100 19.79 -13.46 -5.49
C LEU A 100 18.45 -13.35 -4.76
N LEU A 101 18.29 -12.36 -3.87
CA LEU A 101 17.00 -12.09 -3.21
C LEU A 101 15.91 -11.69 -4.21
N LEU A 102 16.20 -10.76 -5.11
CA LEU A 102 15.23 -10.29 -6.10
C LEU A 102 14.81 -11.43 -7.04
N GLU A 103 15.75 -12.24 -7.51
CA GLU A 103 15.46 -13.44 -8.32
C GLU A 103 14.53 -14.41 -7.57
N LYS A 104 14.81 -14.67 -6.29
CA LYS A 104 13.95 -15.53 -5.46
C LYS A 104 12.55 -14.95 -5.29
N THR A 105 12.43 -13.65 -5.05
CA THR A 105 11.16 -12.96 -4.86
C THR A 105 10.30 -12.97 -6.13
N ILE A 106 10.88 -12.64 -7.29
CA ILE A 106 10.21 -12.74 -8.60
C ILE A 106 9.71 -14.17 -8.84
N ASN A 107 10.51 -15.18 -8.51
CA ASN A 107 10.09 -16.58 -8.63
C ASN A 107 8.92 -16.92 -7.69
N ILE A 108 8.86 -16.35 -6.49
CA ILE A 108 7.71 -16.50 -5.59
C ILE A 108 6.48 -15.79 -6.15
N PHE A 109 6.61 -14.57 -6.66
CA PHE A 109 5.51 -13.85 -7.32
C PHE A 109 4.92 -14.65 -8.49
N LYS A 110 5.76 -15.21 -9.36
CA LYS A 110 5.33 -16.09 -10.46
C LYS A 110 4.56 -17.32 -9.94
N LYS A 111 5.05 -17.97 -8.87
CA LYS A 111 4.35 -19.12 -8.24
C LYS A 111 3.02 -18.74 -7.59
N LYS A 112 2.88 -17.48 -7.17
CA LYS A 112 1.64 -16.90 -6.66
C LYS A 112 0.71 -16.37 -7.76
N SER A 113 1.03 -16.64 -9.03
CA SER A 113 0.27 -16.17 -10.19
C SER A 113 0.18 -14.64 -10.29
N CYS A 114 1.18 -13.92 -9.76
CA CYS A 114 1.28 -12.49 -10.00
C CYS A 114 1.55 -12.22 -11.48
N HIS A 115 0.84 -11.24 -12.04
CA HIS A 115 1.02 -10.78 -13.42
C HIS A 115 1.94 -9.56 -13.52
N GLU A 116 2.13 -8.84 -12.42
CA GLU A 116 2.99 -7.67 -12.33
C GLU A 116 3.82 -7.73 -11.03
N ALA A 117 5.03 -7.20 -11.07
CA ALA A 117 5.83 -6.86 -9.90
C ALA A 117 6.11 -5.36 -9.90
N ARG A 118 6.02 -4.73 -8.74
CA ARG A 118 6.16 -3.29 -8.56
C ARG A 118 7.11 -2.98 -7.40
N VAL A 119 7.83 -1.88 -7.53
CA VAL A 119 8.66 -1.31 -6.47
C VAL A 119 8.71 0.22 -6.61
N PHE A 120 8.78 0.93 -5.48
CA PHE A 120 9.21 2.32 -5.47
C PHE A 120 10.67 2.40 -5.06
N ILE A 121 11.40 3.26 -5.74
CA ILE A 121 12.81 3.51 -5.44
C ILE A 121 13.05 5.00 -5.25
N TYR A 122 13.95 5.32 -4.33
CA TYR A 122 14.49 6.67 -4.21
C TYR A 122 15.45 6.93 -5.39
N PRO A 123 15.37 8.08 -6.09
CA PRO A 123 16.30 8.42 -7.17
C PRO A 123 17.77 8.38 -6.77
N GLU A 124 18.07 8.70 -5.51
CA GLU A 124 19.41 8.68 -4.93
C GLU A 124 19.96 7.25 -4.75
N ALA A 125 19.07 6.24 -4.71
CA ALA A 125 19.43 4.84 -4.56
C ALA A 125 19.88 4.20 -5.89
N GLU A 126 20.93 4.73 -6.53
CA GLU A 126 21.43 4.26 -7.83
C GLU A 126 21.65 2.74 -7.89
N GLY A 127 22.12 2.14 -6.79
CA GLY A 127 22.35 0.70 -6.70
C GLY A 127 21.05 -0.11 -6.84
N ALA A 128 19.96 0.38 -6.24
CA ALA A 128 18.63 -0.22 -6.37
C ALA A 128 18.10 -0.03 -7.79
N TYR A 129 18.20 1.19 -8.35
CA TYR A 129 17.80 1.47 -9.74
C TYR A 129 18.46 0.51 -10.73
N LYS A 130 19.80 0.40 -10.68
CA LYS A 130 20.59 -0.49 -11.55
C LYS A 130 20.22 -1.95 -11.34
N LEU A 131 19.96 -2.36 -10.09
CA LEU A 131 19.51 -3.72 -9.78
C LEU A 131 18.17 -4.03 -10.46
N PHE A 132 17.14 -3.22 -10.23
CA PHE A 132 15.81 -3.46 -10.81
C PHE A 132 15.83 -3.37 -12.34
N LYS A 133 16.55 -2.41 -12.92
CA LYS A 133 16.78 -2.36 -14.38
C LYS A 133 17.40 -3.66 -14.93
N SER A 134 18.33 -4.28 -14.21
CA SER A 134 18.96 -5.55 -14.64
C SER A 134 18.02 -6.76 -14.61
N PHE A 135 16.82 -6.60 -14.04
CA PHE A 135 15.73 -7.56 -14.05
C PHE A 135 14.57 -7.06 -14.92
N ASP A 136 14.80 -6.22 -15.93
CA ASP A 136 13.79 -5.68 -16.86
C ASP A 136 12.61 -4.99 -16.15
N PHE A 137 12.84 -4.36 -15.00
CA PHE A 137 11.87 -3.39 -14.50
C PHE A 137 11.95 -2.12 -15.33
N GLU A 138 10.80 -1.63 -15.77
CA GLU A 138 10.66 -0.38 -16.50
C GLU A 138 10.25 0.73 -15.56
N GLU A 139 10.75 1.93 -15.83
CA GLU A 139 10.32 3.13 -15.11
C GLU A 139 8.98 3.57 -15.69
N LYS A 140 7.98 3.74 -14.83
CA LYS A 140 6.60 4.05 -15.23
C LYS A 140 6.16 5.43 -14.81
N SER A 141 6.61 5.86 -13.64
CA SER A 141 6.27 7.18 -13.12
C SER A 141 7.40 7.71 -12.25
N TYR A 142 7.57 9.02 -12.28
CA TYR A 142 8.41 9.78 -11.37
C TYR A 142 7.48 10.70 -10.57
N ILE A 143 7.56 10.63 -9.25
CA ILE A 143 6.85 11.57 -8.39
C ILE A 143 7.88 12.42 -7.69
N ASP A 144 7.85 13.72 -7.98
CA ASP A 144 8.80 14.68 -7.45
C ASP A 144 8.54 15.03 -5.97
N GLU A 145 9.52 15.70 -5.39
CA GLU A 145 9.52 16.14 -3.99
C GLU A 145 8.34 17.02 -3.59
N GLN A 146 7.65 17.67 -4.54
CA GLN A 146 6.53 18.57 -4.23
C GLN A 146 5.36 17.82 -3.61
N PHE A 147 5.25 16.51 -3.85
CA PHE A 147 4.15 15.69 -3.36
C PHE A 147 4.45 14.95 -2.06
N PHE A 148 5.71 14.63 -1.78
CA PHE A 148 6.09 13.77 -0.64
C PHE A 148 7.22 14.31 0.24
N GLY A 149 7.83 15.45 -0.11
CA GLY A 149 9.10 15.88 0.48
C GLY A 149 10.29 14.96 0.13
N ILE A 150 10.05 13.95 -0.71
CA ILE A 150 11.01 13.00 -1.26
C ILE A 150 10.64 12.70 -2.70
N SER A 151 11.62 12.51 -3.56
CA SER A 151 11.37 12.03 -4.92
C SER A 151 11.33 10.51 -4.93
N ILE A 152 10.45 9.91 -5.72
CA ILE A 152 10.34 8.45 -5.87
C ILE A 152 10.04 8.06 -7.32
N ILE A 153 10.61 6.95 -7.75
CA ILE A 153 10.38 6.35 -9.05
C ILE A 153 9.58 5.06 -8.86
N LEU A 154 8.44 4.96 -9.54
CA LEU A 154 7.70 3.71 -9.68
C LEU A 154 8.33 2.89 -10.80
N MET A 155 8.81 1.70 -10.45
CA MET A 155 9.29 0.72 -11.41
C MET A 155 8.41 -0.54 -11.41
N GLU A 156 8.11 -1.06 -12.61
CA GLU A 156 7.25 -2.23 -12.80
C GLU A 156 7.90 -3.27 -13.73
N LYS A 157 7.64 -4.55 -13.48
CA LYS A 157 7.97 -5.66 -14.36
C LYS A 157 6.72 -6.49 -14.64
N GLN A 158 6.40 -6.67 -15.91
CA GLN A 158 5.37 -7.64 -16.30
C GLN A 158 5.90 -9.08 -16.10
N LEU A 159 5.19 -9.88 -15.31
CA LEU A 159 5.52 -11.27 -15.02
C LEU A 159 4.72 -12.27 -15.87
N ALA A 160 3.49 -11.89 -16.22
CA ALA A 160 2.59 -12.64 -17.07
C ALA A 160 1.61 -11.66 -17.75
N PRO A 161 0.89 -12.06 -18.81
CA PRO A 161 -0.25 -11.31 -19.30
C PRO A 161 -1.24 -11.06 -18.15
N VAL A 162 -1.81 -9.85 -18.08
CA VAL A 162 -2.84 -9.54 -17.09
C VAL A 162 -3.98 -10.54 -17.26
N PRO A 163 -4.39 -11.29 -16.22
CA PRO A 163 -5.47 -12.23 -16.33
C PRO A 163 -6.72 -11.48 -16.78
N LEU A 164 -7.35 -11.90 -17.89
CA LEU A 164 -8.63 -11.39 -18.40
C LEU A 164 -9.81 -11.74 -17.47
N LYS A 165 -9.58 -11.86 -16.16
CA LYS A 165 -10.61 -12.30 -15.23
C LYS A 165 -11.57 -11.14 -14.97
N LYS A 166 -12.60 -11.11 -15.81
CA LYS A 166 -13.80 -10.28 -15.75
C LYS A 166 -14.53 -10.54 -14.43
N ILE A 167 -14.10 -9.87 -13.38
CA ILE A 167 -14.77 -9.88 -12.10
C ILE A 167 -14.92 -8.43 -11.69
N ALA A 168 -16.17 -8.00 -11.59
CA ALA A 168 -16.50 -6.70 -11.03
C ALA A 168 -15.90 -6.60 -9.62
N LYS A 169 -15.12 -5.55 -9.40
CA LYS A 169 -14.46 -5.27 -8.14
C LYS A 169 -15.42 -4.56 -7.20
N LYS A 170 -15.46 -5.01 -5.95
CA LYS A 170 -16.40 -4.55 -4.93
C LYS A 170 -15.66 -3.85 -3.81
N VAL A 171 -16.02 -2.61 -3.54
CA VAL A 171 -15.38 -1.75 -2.55
C VAL A 171 -16.43 -1.28 -1.55
N ILE A 172 -16.11 -1.29 -0.27
CA ILE A 172 -16.95 -0.72 0.78
C ILE A 172 -16.17 0.33 1.57
N LEU A 173 -16.72 1.52 1.71
CA LEU A 173 -16.11 2.64 2.43
C LEU A 173 -17.03 3.02 3.58
N THR A 174 -16.53 3.08 4.81
CA THR A 174 -17.37 3.42 5.96
C THR A 174 -16.69 4.38 6.94
N GLY A 175 -17.51 5.19 7.59
CA GLY A 175 -17.08 6.20 8.56
C GLY A 175 -18.25 7.00 9.13
N GLU A 176 -17.93 7.94 10.00
CA GLU A 176 -18.91 8.84 10.59
C GLU A 176 -19.19 10.04 9.67
N ALA A 177 -20.38 10.62 9.79
CA ALA A 177 -20.73 11.87 9.15
C ALA A 177 -19.67 12.94 9.44
N GLY A 178 -19.19 13.62 8.39
CA GLY A 178 -18.11 14.61 8.47
C GLY A 178 -16.74 14.06 8.11
N GLN A 179 -16.52 12.73 8.10
CA GLN A 179 -15.24 12.13 7.67
C GLN A 179 -15.06 12.06 6.14
N GLY A 180 -15.97 12.65 5.37
CA GLY A 180 -15.80 12.76 3.91
C GLY A 180 -16.00 11.46 3.12
N ILE A 181 -16.72 10.46 3.66
CA ILE A 181 -16.98 9.17 2.97
C ILE A 181 -17.67 9.35 1.62
N LYS A 182 -18.68 10.23 1.54
CA LYS A 182 -19.35 10.53 0.26
C LYS A 182 -18.40 11.09 -0.77
N LEU A 183 -17.58 12.07 -0.38
CA LEU A 183 -16.61 12.70 -1.27
C LEU A 183 -15.63 11.66 -1.79
N MET A 184 -15.06 10.85 -0.88
CA MET A 184 -14.16 9.75 -1.23
C MET A 184 -14.79 8.77 -2.22
N ALA A 185 -16.03 8.35 -1.98
CA ALA A 185 -16.74 7.41 -2.84
C ALA A 185 -17.05 7.98 -4.23
N HIS A 186 -17.51 9.24 -4.29
CA HIS A 186 -17.77 9.91 -5.56
C HIS A 186 -16.48 10.15 -6.35
N THR A 187 -15.40 10.58 -5.70
CA THR A 187 -14.10 10.74 -6.35
C THR A 187 -13.60 9.40 -6.90
N LEU A 188 -13.68 8.31 -6.13
CA LEU A 188 -13.32 6.97 -6.63
C LEU A 188 -14.18 6.58 -7.85
N GLY A 189 -15.49 6.75 -7.76
CA GLY A 189 -16.41 6.42 -8.84
C GLY A 189 -16.15 7.23 -10.12
N ASN A 190 -15.87 8.52 -9.99
CA ASN A 190 -15.55 9.39 -11.11
C ASN A 190 -14.23 9.00 -11.78
N ILE A 191 -13.18 8.74 -10.98
CA ILE A 191 -11.89 8.26 -11.49
C ILE A 191 -12.11 6.99 -12.32
N LEU A 192 -12.83 6.01 -11.77
CA LEU A 192 -13.10 4.74 -12.45
C LEU A 192 -13.94 4.93 -13.72
N ALA A 193 -14.97 5.78 -13.69
CA ALA A 193 -15.81 6.07 -14.85
C ALA A 193 -15.01 6.76 -15.98
N LYS A 194 -14.13 7.71 -15.65
CA LYS A 194 -13.24 8.36 -16.62
C LYS A 194 -12.21 7.41 -17.21
N MET A 195 -11.84 6.36 -16.47
CA MET A 195 -11.03 5.25 -16.97
C MET A 195 -11.82 4.25 -17.83
N GLY A 196 -13.09 4.54 -18.15
CA GLY A 196 -13.94 3.73 -19.02
C GLY A 196 -14.57 2.53 -18.32
N LYS A 197 -14.54 2.46 -16.98
CA LYS A 197 -15.21 1.39 -16.22
C LYS A 197 -16.71 1.69 -16.09
N GLU A 198 -17.52 0.65 -16.09
CA GLU A 198 -18.88 0.75 -15.56
C GLU A 198 -18.81 0.81 -14.03
N VAL A 199 -19.57 1.73 -13.42
CA VAL A 199 -19.54 1.99 -11.98
C VAL A 199 -20.96 2.01 -11.44
N SER A 200 -21.18 1.32 -10.33
CA SER A 200 -22.38 1.42 -9.50
C SER A 200 -21.99 1.86 -8.11
N LEU A 201 -22.64 2.91 -7.59
CA LEU A 201 -22.34 3.49 -6.28
C LEU A 201 -23.64 3.64 -5.48
N ASN A 202 -23.71 2.98 -4.34
CA ASN A 202 -24.79 3.11 -3.36
C ASN A 202 -24.28 3.80 -2.10
N ILE A 203 -24.99 4.84 -1.64
CA ILE A 203 -24.69 5.53 -0.38
C ILE A 203 -25.78 5.20 0.64
N ILE A 204 -25.37 4.59 1.74
CA ILE A 204 -26.22 4.12 2.83
C ILE A 204 -25.99 5.03 4.05
N TYR A 205 -27.09 5.49 4.63
CA TYR A 205 -27.10 6.33 5.82
C TYR A 205 -27.56 5.53 7.03
N GLY A 206 -26.86 5.68 8.15
CA GLY A 206 -27.34 5.17 9.44
C GLY A 206 -28.64 5.86 9.86
N ALA A 207 -29.42 5.18 10.70
CA ALA A 207 -30.75 5.63 11.14
C ALA A 207 -30.75 6.88 12.06
N ALA A 208 -29.57 7.40 12.44
CA ALA A 208 -29.45 8.53 13.37
C ALA A 208 -29.66 9.89 12.68
N VAL A 209 -30.44 10.77 13.33
CA VAL A 209 -30.85 12.08 12.80
C VAL A 209 -29.72 13.13 12.79
N ARG A 210 -28.72 12.98 13.68
CA ARG A 210 -27.47 13.78 13.71
C ARG A 210 -26.33 12.90 14.22
N GLY A 211 -25.17 12.96 13.56
CA GLY A 211 -24.05 12.08 13.88
C GLY A 211 -24.41 10.63 13.55
N GLY A 212 -24.39 10.30 12.27
CA GLY A 212 -24.73 8.98 11.76
C GLY A 212 -23.59 8.40 10.95
N GLU A 213 -23.58 7.08 10.83
CA GLU A 213 -22.63 6.38 9.99
C GLU A 213 -23.00 6.55 8.51
N ILE A 214 -21.98 6.66 7.67
CA ILE A 214 -22.11 6.69 6.21
C ILE A 214 -21.34 5.50 5.68
N THR A 215 -22.01 4.67 4.88
CA THR A 215 -21.38 3.62 4.10
C THR A 215 -21.57 3.90 2.63
N ALA A 216 -20.52 3.72 1.84
CA ALA A 216 -20.58 3.69 0.41
C ALA A 216 -20.21 2.29 -0.08
N GLU A 217 -21.09 1.68 -0.86
CA GLU A 217 -20.83 0.43 -1.58
C GLU A 217 -20.62 0.75 -3.05
N LEU A 218 -19.45 0.42 -3.57
CA LEU A 218 -19.05 0.70 -4.95
C LEU A 218 -18.70 -0.60 -5.66
N ILE A 219 -19.25 -0.79 -6.86
CA ILE A 219 -18.87 -1.85 -7.79
C ILE A 219 -18.32 -1.20 -9.04
N TYR A 220 -17.20 -1.70 -9.57
CA TYR A 220 -16.71 -1.31 -10.88
C TYR A 220 -16.25 -2.49 -11.73
N SER A 221 -16.38 -2.35 -13.04
CA SER A 221 -16.12 -3.44 -14.00
C SER A 221 -15.72 -2.88 -15.36
N ASP A 222 -14.94 -3.65 -16.13
CA ASP A 222 -14.68 -3.38 -17.56
C ASP A 222 -15.91 -3.70 -18.44
N GLU A 223 -16.90 -4.37 -17.88
CA GLU A 223 -18.13 -4.80 -18.54
C GLU A 223 -19.35 -4.39 -17.75
N LYS A 224 -20.52 -4.64 -18.33
CA LYS A 224 -21.81 -4.32 -17.72
C LYS A 224 -21.98 -4.92 -16.33
N ILE A 225 -22.40 -4.10 -15.37
CA ILE A 225 -22.74 -4.52 -14.02
C ILE A 225 -24.19 -5.04 -14.03
N GLU A 226 -24.35 -6.36 -14.00
CA GLU A 226 -25.68 -6.97 -13.97
C GLU A 226 -26.34 -6.87 -12.59
N THR A 227 -25.55 -6.93 -11.51
CA THR A 227 -26.04 -6.91 -10.13
C THR A 227 -25.29 -5.85 -9.31
N PRO A 228 -25.97 -4.75 -8.89
CA PRO A 228 -25.34 -3.64 -8.17
C PRO A 228 -25.27 -3.86 -6.65
N PHE A 229 -25.32 -5.12 -6.20
CA PHE A 229 -25.33 -5.50 -4.78
C PHE A 229 -24.34 -6.63 -4.51
N PHE A 230 -23.76 -6.68 -3.30
CA PHE A 230 -22.84 -7.74 -2.90
C PHE A 230 -22.83 -7.97 -1.39
N GLU A 231 -22.60 -9.21 -0.98
CA GLU A 231 -22.48 -9.58 0.44
C GLU A 231 -21.04 -9.48 0.97
N LYS A 232 -20.05 -9.63 0.08
CA LYS A 232 -18.62 -9.59 0.41
C LYS A 232 -17.88 -8.68 -0.55
N ALA A 233 -17.19 -7.69 -0.01
CA ALA A 233 -16.32 -6.78 -0.74
C ALA A 233 -14.96 -7.45 -1.03
N ASP A 234 -14.29 -6.97 -2.07
CA ASP A 234 -12.87 -7.25 -2.27
C ASP A 234 -12.02 -6.41 -1.32
N VAL A 235 -12.31 -5.10 -1.21
CA VAL A 235 -11.58 -4.18 -0.33
C VAL A 235 -12.55 -3.35 0.51
N GLY A 236 -12.25 -3.22 1.81
CA GLY A 236 -12.96 -2.35 2.73
C GLY A 236 -12.07 -1.23 3.26
N VAL A 237 -12.63 -0.03 3.47
CA VAL A 237 -11.97 1.10 4.14
C VAL A 237 -12.82 1.54 5.33
N CYS A 238 -12.24 1.56 6.52
CA CYS A 238 -12.92 1.94 7.77
C CYS A 238 -12.22 3.12 8.46
N LEU A 239 -12.89 4.27 8.53
CA LEU A 239 -12.36 5.49 9.13
C LEU A 239 -12.86 5.75 10.57
N SER A 240 -13.78 4.93 11.09
CA SER A 240 -14.36 5.13 12.43
C SER A 240 -14.50 3.83 13.22
N LYS A 241 -14.60 3.93 14.55
CA LYS A 241 -14.77 2.76 15.44
C LYS A 241 -16.14 2.10 15.31
N SER A 242 -17.13 2.79 14.75
CA SER A 242 -18.57 2.48 14.89
C SER A 242 -19.01 1.11 14.35
N ARG A 243 -18.23 0.44 13.47
CA ARG A 243 -18.53 -0.91 12.98
C ARG A 243 -17.32 -1.83 12.83
N LYS A 244 -16.55 -2.02 13.91
CA LYS A 244 -15.47 -3.03 13.95
C LYS A 244 -15.92 -4.45 13.55
N GLU A 245 -17.20 -4.79 13.69
CA GLU A 245 -17.69 -6.17 13.53
C GLU A 245 -18.42 -6.48 12.21
N MET A 246 -18.44 -5.58 11.21
CA MET A 246 -19.36 -5.77 10.06
C MET A 246 -18.82 -5.52 8.65
N ILE A 247 -17.55 -5.18 8.47
CA ILE A 247 -17.01 -5.07 7.10
C ILE A 247 -16.57 -6.44 6.60
N ASN A 248 -17.47 -7.12 5.89
CA ASN A 248 -17.15 -8.37 5.20
C ASN A 248 -16.36 -8.06 3.92
N ALA A 249 -15.04 -7.93 4.04
CA ALA A 249 -14.12 -7.71 2.93
C ALA A 249 -13.01 -8.75 2.91
N LYS A 250 -12.40 -8.98 1.73
CA LYS A 250 -11.21 -9.85 1.61
C LYS A 250 -9.95 -9.16 2.11
N GLU A 251 -9.86 -7.85 1.89
CA GLU A 251 -8.80 -6.96 2.37
C GLU A 251 -9.43 -5.78 3.10
N LEU A 252 -8.78 -5.29 4.15
CA LEU A 252 -9.34 -4.24 5.00
C LEU A 252 -8.28 -3.19 5.37
N ILE A 253 -8.58 -1.93 5.06
CA ILE A 253 -7.80 -0.76 5.45
C ILE A 253 -8.52 -0.09 6.62
N VAL A 254 -7.82 0.14 7.73
CA VAL A 254 -8.43 0.67 8.94
C VAL A 254 -7.63 1.84 9.48
N GLU A 255 -8.33 2.94 9.79
CA GLU A 255 -7.76 4.04 10.55
C GLU A 255 -7.25 3.54 11.91
N ALA A 256 -6.05 3.94 12.33
CA ALA A 256 -5.43 3.47 13.57
C ALA A 256 -6.30 3.74 14.80
N THR A 257 -6.93 4.92 14.87
CA THR A 257 -7.88 5.22 15.94
C THR A 257 -9.16 4.37 15.86
N ALA A 258 -9.50 3.80 14.71
CA ALA A 258 -10.60 2.86 14.54
C ALA A 258 -10.24 1.41 14.92
N TYR A 259 -8.96 1.09 15.18
CA TYR A 259 -8.47 -0.24 15.54
C TYR A 259 -8.30 -0.40 17.07
N ASP A 260 -8.71 -1.53 17.64
CA ASP A 260 -8.78 -1.77 19.10
C ASP A 260 -8.68 -3.26 19.48
N SER A 261 -8.50 -4.16 18.50
CA SER A 261 -8.29 -5.59 18.81
C SER A 261 -7.48 -6.33 17.75
N ASP A 262 -6.67 -7.28 18.23
CA ASP A 262 -5.80 -8.13 17.41
C ASP A 262 -6.52 -9.33 16.77
N LEU A 263 -7.86 -9.40 16.85
CA LEU A 263 -8.68 -10.56 16.45
C LEU A 263 -9.57 -10.29 15.22
N ILE A 264 -9.29 -9.24 14.45
CA ILE A 264 -10.02 -8.97 13.19
C ILE A 264 -9.41 -9.80 12.06
N HIS A 265 -10.26 -10.58 11.38
CA HIS A 265 -9.90 -11.31 10.16
C HIS A 265 -10.69 -10.76 8.96
N PRO A 266 -10.04 -10.41 7.83
CA PRO A 266 -8.59 -10.46 7.58
C PRO A 266 -7.80 -9.49 8.48
N ILE A 267 -6.49 -9.74 8.64
CA ILE A 267 -5.62 -8.81 9.38
C ILE A 267 -5.64 -7.48 8.62
N PRO A 268 -6.09 -6.37 9.24
CA PRO A 268 -6.22 -5.12 8.52
C PRO A 268 -4.86 -4.45 8.29
N ASP A 269 -4.75 -3.72 7.17
CA ASP A 269 -3.73 -2.69 6.98
C ASP A 269 -4.12 -1.47 7.84
N VAL A 270 -3.53 -1.40 9.03
CA VAL A 270 -3.80 -0.34 10.00
C VAL A 270 -2.92 0.87 9.73
N MET A 271 -3.55 1.99 9.39
CA MET A 271 -2.89 3.24 9.01
C MET A 271 -3.35 4.40 9.89
N PRO A 272 -2.43 5.24 10.41
CA PRO A 272 -2.78 6.38 11.23
C PRO A 272 -3.12 7.60 10.37
N PHE A 273 -4.12 7.51 9.49
CA PHE A 273 -4.55 8.59 8.59
C PHE A 273 -4.84 9.88 9.34
N ALA A 274 -5.50 9.81 10.51
CA ALA A 274 -5.80 11.00 11.31
C ALA A 274 -4.54 11.73 11.77
N GLN A 275 -3.53 10.98 12.21
CA GLN A 275 -2.24 11.54 12.62
C GLN A 275 -1.47 12.11 11.41
N ILE A 276 -1.43 11.37 10.30
CA ILE A 276 -0.76 11.80 9.06
C ILE A 276 -1.39 13.10 8.54
N ALA A 277 -2.72 13.19 8.52
CA ALA A 277 -3.44 14.36 8.06
C ALA A 277 -3.07 15.61 8.88
N MET A 278 -2.91 15.47 10.21
CA MET A 278 -2.48 16.58 11.06
C MET A 278 -0.99 16.91 10.90
N ASP A 279 -0.13 15.90 10.84
CA ASP A 279 1.32 16.10 10.77
C ASP A 279 1.79 16.64 9.42
N GLN A 280 1.11 16.28 8.31
CA GLN A 280 1.57 16.58 6.94
C GLN A 280 0.68 17.57 6.20
N PHE A 281 -0.57 17.71 6.63
CA PHE A 281 -1.56 18.58 5.99
C PHE A 281 -2.22 19.56 6.96
N HIS A 282 -1.84 19.53 8.24
CA HIS A 282 -2.34 20.42 9.30
C HIS A 282 -3.86 20.44 9.44
N SER A 283 -4.55 19.39 8.97
CA SER A 283 -6.00 19.34 8.98
C SER A 283 -6.53 17.91 8.82
N HIS A 284 -7.49 17.52 9.67
CA HIS A 284 -8.20 16.25 9.58
C HIS A 284 -9.07 16.09 8.33
N VAL A 285 -9.34 17.18 7.59
CA VAL A 285 -10.20 17.11 6.40
C VAL A 285 -9.61 16.25 5.26
N PHE A 286 -8.31 15.96 5.31
CA PHE A 286 -7.60 15.19 4.29
C PHE A 286 -7.51 13.68 4.60
N VAL A 287 -8.05 13.21 5.73
CA VAL A 287 -8.04 11.78 6.11
C VAL A 287 -8.60 10.89 5.01
N ASN A 288 -9.73 11.31 4.42
CA ASN A 288 -10.38 10.57 3.34
C ASN A 288 -9.54 10.51 2.05
N MET A 289 -8.81 11.56 1.71
CA MET A 289 -7.97 11.60 0.51
C MET A 289 -6.71 10.75 0.69
N ILE A 290 -6.11 10.73 1.89
CA ILE A 290 -5.01 9.81 2.19
C ILE A 290 -5.52 8.36 2.12
N ALA A 291 -6.70 8.08 2.67
CA ALA A 291 -7.30 6.74 2.58
C ALA A 291 -7.62 6.33 1.13
N LEU A 292 -8.12 7.27 0.31
CA LEU A 292 -8.34 7.07 -1.12
C LEU A 292 -7.05 6.70 -1.84
N GLY A 293 -5.96 7.42 -1.55
CA GLY A 293 -4.64 7.11 -2.08
C GLY A 293 -4.23 5.67 -1.84
N ARG A 294 -4.31 5.23 -0.57
CA ARG A 294 -3.98 3.85 -0.22
C ARG A 294 -4.87 2.85 -0.94
N LEU A 295 -6.17 3.13 -0.99
CA LEU A 295 -7.13 2.29 -1.69
C LEU A 295 -6.75 2.13 -3.16
N LEU A 296 -6.50 3.22 -3.89
CA LEU A 296 -6.08 3.21 -5.31
C LEU A 296 -4.84 2.33 -5.52
N SER A 297 -3.89 2.38 -4.60
CA SER A 297 -2.67 1.56 -4.63
C SER A 297 -2.98 0.07 -4.52
N ILE A 298 -3.83 -0.30 -3.57
CA ILE A 298 -4.25 -1.69 -3.34
C ILE A 298 -5.07 -2.24 -4.51
N ILE A 299 -5.97 -1.43 -5.09
CA ILE A 299 -6.79 -1.86 -6.24
C ILE A 299 -6.07 -1.74 -7.59
N GLY A 300 -4.78 -1.39 -7.59
CA GLY A 300 -3.94 -1.36 -8.79
C GLY A 300 -4.27 -0.23 -9.78
N ILE A 301 -4.92 0.84 -9.34
CA ILE A 301 -5.18 2.00 -10.19
C ILE A 301 -3.94 2.85 -10.30
N LYS A 302 -3.37 2.91 -11.50
CA LYS A 302 -2.15 3.67 -11.79
C LYS A 302 -2.37 5.17 -11.56
N ILE A 303 -1.64 5.72 -10.59
CA ILE A 303 -1.81 7.11 -10.11
C ILE A 303 -1.60 8.15 -11.22
N GLU A 304 -0.74 7.86 -12.19
CA GLU A 304 -0.45 8.72 -13.34
C GLU A 304 -1.59 8.80 -14.37
N LYS A 305 -2.56 7.88 -14.29
CA LYS A 305 -3.76 7.90 -15.13
C LYS A 305 -4.92 8.67 -14.49
N VAL A 306 -4.74 9.17 -13.28
CA VAL A 306 -5.77 9.91 -12.54
C VAL A 306 -5.71 11.39 -12.91
N ASP A 307 -6.78 11.90 -13.50
CA ASP A 307 -6.95 13.32 -13.81
C ASP A 307 -7.45 14.09 -12.58
N PHE A 308 -6.54 14.50 -11.71
CA PHE A 308 -6.87 15.19 -10.47
C PHE A 308 -7.53 16.56 -10.65
N GLU A 309 -7.17 17.29 -11.72
CA GLU A 309 -7.73 18.63 -12.01
C GLU A 309 -9.24 18.57 -12.20
N SER A 310 -9.69 17.50 -12.84
CA SER A 310 -11.10 17.25 -13.10
C SER A 310 -11.87 16.64 -11.92
N GLU A 311 -11.18 16.18 -10.87
CA GLU A 311 -11.79 15.54 -9.68
C GLU A 311 -11.98 16.49 -8.50
N PHE A 312 -11.11 17.48 -8.35
CA PHE A 312 -11.10 18.35 -7.19
C PHE A 312 -11.44 19.80 -7.54
N GLN A 313 -12.14 20.48 -6.64
CA GLN A 313 -12.36 21.92 -6.73
C GLN A 313 -11.03 22.65 -6.62
N SER A 314 -10.86 23.74 -7.38
CA SER A 314 -9.61 24.53 -7.45
C SER A 314 -9.05 24.89 -6.08
N ARG A 315 -9.90 25.25 -5.11
CA ARG A 315 -9.49 25.63 -3.75
C ARG A 315 -8.78 24.51 -2.96
N PHE A 316 -9.07 23.24 -3.25
CA PHE A 316 -8.48 22.09 -2.54
C PHE A 316 -7.76 21.14 -3.50
N LEU A 317 -7.56 21.55 -4.75
CA LEU A 317 -6.99 20.71 -5.79
C LEU A 317 -5.59 20.25 -5.41
N GLU A 318 -4.74 21.18 -5.00
CA GLU A 318 -3.34 20.91 -4.69
C GLU A 318 -3.23 20.00 -3.46
N GLU A 319 -3.89 20.34 -2.35
CA GLU A 319 -3.79 19.56 -1.12
C GLU A 319 -4.47 18.19 -1.21
N ASN A 320 -5.61 18.06 -1.91
CA ASN A 320 -6.23 16.76 -2.13
C ASN A 320 -5.36 15.89 -3.04
N THR A 321 -4.79 16.46 -4.10
CA THR A 321 -3.85 15.73 -4.98
C THR A 321 -2.65 15.22 -4.19
N ARG A 322 -2.06 16.09 -3.36
CA ARG A 322 -0.95 15.72 -2.48
C ARG A 322 -1.36 14.64 -1.48
N ALA A 323 -2.56 14.72 -0.90
CA ALA A 323 -3.07 13.72 0.05
C ALA A 323 -3.30 12.35 -0.60
N VAL A 324 -3.90 12.30 -1.80
CA VAL A 324 -4.09 11.04 -2.54
C VAL A 324 -2.75 10.43 -2.92
N LYS A 325 -1.82 11.23 -3.46
CA LYS A 325 -0.47 10.74 -3.76
C LYS A 325 0.23 10.22 -2.50
N PHE A 326 0.18 10.97 -1.39
CA PHE A 326 0.71 10.55 -0.07
C PHE A 326 0.21 9.18 0.35
N GLY A 327 -1.11 8.96 0.29
CA GLY A 327 -1.71 7.68 0.62
C GLY A 327 -1.29 6.54 -0.30
N TYR A 328 -1.11 6.83 -1.60
CA TYR A 328 -0.80 5.84 -2.64
C TYR A 328 0.54 5.14 -2.42
N THR A 329 1.53 5.85 -1.88
CA THR A 329 2.90 5.34 -1.67
C THR A 329 3.20 5.12 -0.19
N TYR A 330 2.20 5.22 0.68
CA TYR A 330 2.40 5.01 2.10
C TYR A 330 2.84 3.56 2.38
N GLN A 331 3.93 3.38 3.14
CA GLN A 331 4.66 2.12 3.42
C GLN A 331 5.56 1.60 2.27
N ASP A 332 5.59 2.27 1.12
CA ASP A 332 6.50 1.98 0.02
C ASP A 332 7.83 2.75 0.11
#